data_AF-A0A2U8E137-F1
#
_entry.id   AF-A0A2U8E137-F1
#
_cell.length_a   1.000
_cell.length_b   1.000
_cell.length_c   1.000
_cell.angle_alpha   90.00
_cell.angle_beta   90.00
_cell.angle_gamma   90.00
#
_symmetry.space_group_name_H-M   'P 1'
#
loop_
_entity.id
_entity.type
_entity.pdbx_description
1 polymer ?
#
loop_
_entity_poly.entity_id
_entity_poly.type
_entity_poly.pdbx_seq_one_letter_code
_entity_poly.pdbx_strand_id
1 'polypeptide(L)'
;MPNIELTFDNVPVRIMDGPYLKDGKPSVTAVKHYKSLVKRLPELRAFAAKELCSLYNDTWLDESIGTVDEKRFAHMLTNPSIHLFDEVGASVVYFDDAGLFAGHSIEVSVEDGTPTSADIIG
;
A
#
# COMPACT_ATOMS: atom_id res chain seq x y z
N MET A 1 16.21 -8.03 14.40
CA MET A 1 16.50 -6.62 14.08
C MET A 1 15.35 -5.79 14.61
N PRO A 2 15.58 -4.66 15.30
CA PRO A 2 14.50 -3.89 15.88
C PRO A 2 13.72 -3.16 14.79
N ASN A 3 12.53 -3.64 14.47
CA ASN A 3 11.55 -2.88 13.69
C ASN A 3 10.74 -2.03 14.67
N ILE A 4 10.27 -0.86 14.23
CA ILE A 4 9.27 -0.09 14.99
C ILE A 4 7.94 -0.12 14.26
N GLU A 5 6.88 -0.20 15.04
CA GLU A 5 5.51 -0.11 14.57
C GLU A 5 4.87 1.09 15.27
N LEU A 6 4.25 1.95 14.47
CA LEU A 6 3.56 3.13 14.93
C LEU A 6 2.29 3.34 14.10
N THR A 7 1.45 4.25 14.55
CA THR A 7 0.26 4.67 13.80
C THR A 7 0.36 6.15 13.49
N PHE A 8 0.11 6.52 12.23
CA PHE A 8 0.00 7.91 11.81
C PHE A 8 -1.31 8.11 11.05
N ASP A 9 -2.18 9.00 11.55
CA ASP A 9 -3.50 9.27 10.96
C ASP A 9 -4.36 8.00 10.75
N ASN A 10 -4.37 7.11 11.74
CA ASN A 10 -5.00 5.79 11.71
C ASN A 10 -4.41 4.80 10.68
N VAL A 11 -3.27 5.11 10.07
CA VAL A 11 -2.54 4.21 9.16
C VAL A 11 -1.39 3.56 9.93
N PRO A 12 -1.35 2.22 10.04
CA PRO A 12 -0.18 1.52 10.56
C PRO A 12 1.05 1.77 9.69
N VAL A 13 2.16 2.10 10.33
CA VAL A 13 3.46 2.31 9.69
C VAL A 13 4.47 1.40 10.36
N ARG A 14 5.05 0.50 9.58
CA ARG A 14 6.16 -0.36 9.97
C ARG A 14 7.44 0.19 9.37
N ILE A 15 8.45 0.38 10.20
CA ILE A 15 9.77 0.87 9.77
C ILE A 15 10.78 -0.21 10.11
N MET A 16 11.39 -0.77 9.08
CA MET A 16 12.44 -1.76 9.21
C MET A 16 13.74 -1.12 9.70
N ASP A 17 14.57 -1.94 10.35
CA ASP A 17 15.90 -1.52 10.78
C ASP A 17 16.73 -1.03 9.58
N GLY A 18 17.50 0.05 9.76
CA GLY A 18 18.25 0.68 8.68
C GLY A 18 18.19 2.22 8.70
N PRO A 19 18.33 2.89 7.54
CA PRO A 19 18.51 4.35 7.43
C PRO A 19 17.28 5.16 7.88
N TYR A 20 16.14 4.50 8.02
CA TYR A 20 14.92 5.09 8.58
C TYR A 20 14.84 5.06 10.09
N LEU A 21 15.77 4.38 10.78
CA LEU A 21 15.88 4.39 12.23
C LEU A 21 17.14 5.14 12.68
N LYS A 22 16.95 6.04 13.65
CA LYS A 22 18.03 6.70 14.37
C LYS A 22 17.74 6.61 15.86
N ASP A 23 18.63 5.96 16.61
CA ASP A 23 18.50 5.78 18.07
C ASP A 23 17.16 5.15 18.48
N GLY A 24 16.69 4.15 17.70
CA GLY A 24 15.42 3.46 17.94
C GLY A 24 14.16 4.28 17.63
N LYS A 25 14.30 5.41 16.92
CA LYS A 25 13.20 6.30 16.54
C LYS A 25 13.18 6.51 15.03
N PRO A 26 12.01 6.85 14.44
CA PRO A 26 11.94 7.24 13.04
C PRO A 26 12.88 8.43 12.76
N SER A 27 13.69 8.32 11.70
CA SER A 27 14.49 9.43 11.21
C SER A 27 13.61 10.52 10.59
N VAL A 28 14.14 11.73 10.41
CA VAL A 28 13.40 12.83 9.74
C VAL A 28 12.95 12.42 8.34
N THR A 29 13.79 11.64 7.63
CA THR A 29 13.47 11.10 6.31
C THR A 29 12.30 10.13 6.38
N ALA A 30 12.28 9.22 7.37
CA ALA A 30 11.17 8.29 7.58
C ALA A 30 9.86 9.05 7.82
N VAL A 31 9.90 10.04 8.73
CA VAL A 31 8.75 10.89 9.08
C VAL A 31 8.23 11.65 7.86
N LYS A 32 9.10 12.21 7.03
CA LYS A 32 8.68 12.88 5.81
C LYS A 32 8.05 11.89 4.82
N HIS A 33 8.64 10.70 4.70
CA HIS A 33 8.22 9.70 3.72
C HIS A 33 6.83 9.13 4.01
N TYR A 34 6.62 8.52 5.18
CA TYR A 34 5.29 7.93 5.48
C TYR A 34 4.19 8.99 5.53
N LYS A 35 4.48 10.24 5.96
CA LYS A 35 3.51 11.34 5.90
C LYS A 35 3.12 11.69 4.47
N SER A 36 4.07 11.63 3.54
CA SER A 36 3.79 11.85 2.14
C SER A 36 2.95 10.71 1.55
N LEU A 37 3.24 9.46 1.91
CA LEU A 37 2.49 8.30 1.45
C LEU A 37 1.04 8.33 1.96
N VAL A 38 0.81 8.65 3.24
CA VAL A 38 -0.54 8.77 3.80
C VAL A 38 -1.38 9.81 3.04
N LYS A 39 -0.80 10.96 2.68
CA LYS A 39 -1.50 11.98 1.86
C LYS A 39 -1.83 11.51 0.45
N ARG A 40 -1.08 10.51 -0.06
CA ARG A 40 -1.17 10.00 -1.43
C ARG A 40 -1.90 8.67 -1.53
N LEU A 41 -2.46 8.16 -0.43
CA LEU A 41 -3.27 6.94 -0.47
C LEU A 41 -4.36 6.94 -1.57
N PRO A 42 -5.08 8.04 -1.85
CA PRO A 42 -6.02 8.07 -2.97
C PRO A 42 -5.36 7.83 -4.34
N GLU A 43 -4.17 8.38 -4.55
CA GLU A 43 -3.37 8.19 -5.78
C GLU A 43 -2.87 6.75 -5.89
N LEU A 44 -2.37 6.18 -4.79
CA LEU A 44 -1.88 4.80 -4.76
C LEU A 44 -3.01 3.78 -5.00
N ARG A 45 -4.22 4.03 -4.49
CA ARG A 45 -5.39 3.20 -4.81
C ARG A 45 -5.79 3.30 -6.27
N ALA A 46 -5.74 4.50 -6.84
CA ALA A 46 -6.02 4.70 -8.26
C ALA A 46 -4.98 3.99 -9.14
N PHE A 47 -3.72 4.02 -8.74
CA PHE A 47 -2.65 3.26 -9.41
C PHE A 47 -2.93 1.76 -9.37
N ALA A 48 -3.20 1.19 -8.20
CA ALA A 48 -3.52 -0.24 -8.08
C ALA A 48 -4.76 -0.64 -8.90
N ALA A 49 -5.80 0.20 -8.90
CA ALA A 49 -6.99 -0.04 -9.71
C ALA A 49 -6.69 -0.07 -11.21
N LYS A 50 -5.86 0.86 -11.69
CA LYS A 50 -5.45 0.90 -13.10
C LYS A 50 -4.70 -0.38 -13.51
N GLU A 51 -3.85 -0.91 -12.64
CA GLU A 51 -3.05 -2.10 -12.94
C GLU A 51 -3.86 -3.41 -12.82
N LEU A 52 -4.80 -3.50 -11.86
CA LEU A 52 -5.40 -4.78 -11.47
C LEU A 52 -6.90 -4.91 -11.80
N CYS A 53 -7.59 -3.85 -12.22
CA CYS A 53 -9.04 -3.89 -12.47
C CYS A 53 -9.42 -4.82 -13.63
N SER A 54 -8.66 -4.81 -14.73
CA SER A 54 -8.88 -5.74 -15.85
C SER A 54 -8.67 -7.19 -15.41
N LEU A 55 -7.60 -7.46 -14.66
CA LEU A 55 -7.32 -8.80 -14.13
C LEU A 55 -8.47 -9.32 -13.26
N TYR A 56 -9.03 -8.46 -12.41
CA TYR A 56 -10.23 -8.82 -11.65
C TYR A 56 -11.39 -9.20 -12.58
N ASN A 57 -11.80 -8.29 -13.46
CA ASN A 57 -12.97 -8.49 -14.31
C ASN A 57 -12.83 -9.69 -15.27
N ASP A 58 -11.62 -9.98 -15.73
CA ASP A 58 -11.38 -10.99 -16.75
C ASP A 58 -11.12 -12.38 -16.15
N THR A 59 -10.53 -12.47 -14.95
CA THR A 59 -10.03 -13.73 -14.38
C THR A 59 -10.57 -14.04 -12.99
N TRP A 60 -10.80 -13.03 -12.15
CA TRP A 60 -11.18 -13.20 -10.74
C TRP A 60 -12.61 -12.74 -10.42
N LEU A 61 -13.43 -12.52 -11.46
CA LEU A 61 -14.76 -11.97 -11.32
C LEU A 61 -15.60 -12.81 -10.34
N ASP A 62 -15.97 -12.19 -9.23
CA ASP A 62 -16.99 -12.71 -8.33
C ASP A 62 -18.37 -12.21 -8.81
N GLU A 63 -19.25 -13.12 -9.23
CA GLU A 63 -20.59 -12.79 -9.71
C GLU A 63 -21.42 -12.00 -8.68
N SER A 64 -21.17 -12.17 -7.39
CA SER A 64 -21.87 -11.45 -6.32
C SER A 64 -21.45 -9.99 -6.20
N ILE A 65 -20.21 -9.66 -6.58
CA ILE A 65 -19.67 -8.28 -6.64
C ILE A 65 -20.01 -7.66 -8.00
N GLY A 66 -19.96 -8.48 -9.05
CA GLY A 66 -20.08 -8.10 -10.45
C GLY A 66 -18.83 -7.37 -10.97
N THR A 67 -18.91 -6.94 -12.22
CA THR A 67 -17.83 -6.16 -12.84
C THR A 67 -17.67 -4.81 -12.14
N VAL A 68 -16.44 -4.35 -11.99
CA VAL A 68 -16.13 -3.04 -11.39
C VAL A 68 -15.36 -2.17 -12.39
N ASP A 69 -15.55 -0.86 -12.31
CA ASP A 69 -14.65 0.10 -12.96
C ASP A 69 -13.48 0.45 -12.04
N GLU A 70 -12.44 1.09 -12.57
CA GLU A 70 -11.26 1.49 -11.80
C GLU A 70 -11.62 2.37 -10.59
N LYS A 71 -12.65 3.22 -10.72
CA LYS A 71 -13.09 4.10 -9.64
C LYS A 71 -13.69 3.30 -8.47
N ARG A 72 -14.56 2.34 -8.76
CA ARG A 72 -15.15 1.44 -7.76
C ARG A 72 -14.09 0.54 -7.15
N PHE A 73 -13.20 -0.03 -7.96
CA PHE A 73 -12.07 -0.82 -7.50
C PHE A 73 -11.21 -0.04 -6.49
N ALA A 74 -10.77 1.17 -6.85
CA ALA A 74 -9.98 2.03 -5.97
C ALA A 74 -10.73 2.37 -4.66
N HIS A 75 -12.06 2.48 -4.70
CA HIS A 75 -12.86 2.76 -3.50
C HIS A 75 -13.01 1.54 -2.58
N MET A 76 -12.94 0.33 -3.13
CA MET A 76 -13.01 -0.93 -2.38
C MET A 76 -11.71 -1.25 -1.64
N LEU A 77 -10.57 -0.74 -2.10
CA LEU A 77 -9.30 -0.86 -1.39
C LEU A 77 -9.35 -0.13 -0.04
N THR A 78 -9.20 -0.87 1.07
CA THR A 78 -9.37 -0.35 2.43
C THR A 78 -8.18 -0.70 3.33
N ASN A 79 -8.22 -0.26 4.60
CA ASN A 79 -7.25 -0.58 5.65
C ASN A 79 -5.77 -0.47 5.21
N PRO A 80 -5.34 0.72 4.75
CA PRO A 80 -3.99 0.89 4.26
C PRO A 80 -2.96 0.62 5.37
N SER A 81 -1.82 0.04 5.02
CA SER A 81 -0.64 0.00 5.89
C SER A 81 0.63 0.29 5.09
N ILE A 82 1.63 0.91 5.73
CA ILE A 82 2.85 1.38 5.07
C ILE A 82 4.05 0.66 5.67
N HIS A 83 4.87 0.04 4.84
CA HIS A 83 6.14 -0.56 5.22
C HIS A 83 7.29 0.23 4.59
N LEU A 84 8.21 0.73 5.43
CA LEU A 84 9.45 1.36 4.99
C LEU A 84 10.60 0.35 5.16
N PHE A 85 11.32 0.09 4.08
CA PHE A 85 12.42 -0.89 4.04
C PHE A 85 13.76 -0.28 4.43
N ASP A 86 14.80 -1.10 4.47
CA ASP A 86 16.17 -0.71 4.80
C ASP A 86 16.86 0.12 3.69
N GLU A 87 16.23 0.28 2.53
CA GLU A 87 16.67 1.19 1.48
C GLU A 87 15.86 2.50 1.50
N VAL A 88 16.56 3.65 1.51
CA VAL A 88 15.88 4.95 1.46
C VAL A 88 15.22 5.13 0.10
N GLY A 89 13.92 5.41 0.12
CA GLY A 89 13.09 5.59 -1.06
C GLY A 89 12.19 4.39 -1.29
N ALA A 90 12.61 3.19 -0.88
CA ALA A 90 11.86 1.95 -1.03
C ALA A 90 10.81 1.81 0.07
N SER A 91 9.57 1.63 -0.35
CA SER A 91 8.42 1.45 0.52
C SER A 91 7.36 0.63 -0.17
N VAL A 92 6.52 -0.01 0.63
CA VAL A 92 5.36 -0.72 0.14
C VAL A 92 4.13 -0.24 0.90
N VAL A 93 3.02 -0.08 0.17
CA VAL A 93 1.72 0.22 0.75
C VAL A 93 0.79 -0.95 0.47
N TYR A 94 0.24 -1.52 1.54
CA TYR A 94 -0.74 -2.60 1.45
C TYR A 94 -2.15 -2.06 1.58
N PHE A 95 -3.09 -2.70 0.90
CA PHE A 95 -4.52 -2.49 1.05
C PHE A 95 -5.24 -3.83 1.16
N ASP A 96 -6.33 -3.86 1.91
CA ASP A 96 -7.29 -4.96 1.86
C ASP A 96 -8.08 -4.85 0.54
N ASP A 97 -8.24 -5.96 -0.17
CA ASP A 97 -8.93 -6.05 -1.46
C ASP A 97 -10.47 -6.00 -1.35
N ALA A 98 -11.00 -6.09 -0.12
CA ALA A 98 -12.42 -6.23 0.17
C ALA A 98 -13.11 -7.39 -0.59
N GLY A 99 -12.36 -8.48 -0.82
CA GLY A 99 -12.85 -9.69 -1.48
C GLY A 99 -12.72 -9.72 -3.00
N LEU A 100 -12.16 -8.67 -3.64
CA LEU A 100 -11.95 -8.66 -5.10
C LEU A 100 -11.09 -9.83 -5.58
N PHE A 101 -10.09 -10.23 -4.80
CA PHE A 101 -9.22 -11.37 -5.08
C PHE A 101 -9.32 -12.37 -3.94
N ALA A 102 -10.52 -12.77 -3.55
CA ALA A 102 -10.74 -13.79 -2.53
C ALA A 102 -10.06 -13.50 -1.17
N GLY A 103 -9.89 -12.22 -0.81
CA GLY A 103 -9.34 -11.80 0.48
C GLY A 103 -7.82 -11.70 0.53
N HIS A 104 -7.15 -11.65 -0.63
CA HIS A 104 -5.73 -11.35 -0.71
C HIS A 104 -5.48 -9.86 -0.38
N SER A 105 -4.23 -9.50 -0.07
CA SER A 105 -3.84 -8.10 0.04
C SER A 105 -3.34 -7.57 -1.30
N ILE A 106 -3.59 -6.29 -1.54
CA ILE A 106 -3.01 -5.57 -2.67
C ILE A 106 -1.76 -4.87 -2.18
N GLU A 107 -0.63 -5.22 -2.78
CA GLU A 107 0.67 -4.58 -2.56
C GLU A 107 0.89 -3.48 -3.60
N VAL A 108 1.32 -2.30 -3.18
CA VAL A 108 1.80 -1.24 -4.08
C VAL A 108 3.23 -0.90 -3.72
N SER A 109 4.17 -1.24 -4.61
CA SER A 109 5.57 -0.88 -4.50
C SER A 109 5.78 0.59 -4.83
N VAL A 110 6.56 1.29 -4.01
CA VAL A 110 6.80 2.72 -4.13
C VAL A 110 8.29 3.02 -3.96
N GLU A 111 8.88 3.65 -4.99
CA GLU A 111 10.27 4.08 -5.04
C GLU A 111 10.36 5.60 -5.12
N ASP A 112 11.05 6.23 -4.18
CA ASP A 112 11.14 7.69 -4.04
C ASP A 112 9.77 8.40 -4.05
N GLY A 113 8.78 7.70 -3.52
CA GLY A 113 7.39 8.14 -3.50
C GLY A 113 6.61 7.85 -4.79
N THR A 114 7.23 7.37 -5.86
CA THR A 114 6.51 7.04 -7.10
C THR A 114 6.04 5.58 -7.06
N PRO A 115 4.75 5.26 -7.28
CA PRO A 115 4.31 3.88 -7.39
C PRO A 115 4.91 3.23 -8.64
N THR A 116 5.47 2.02 -8.50
CA THR A 116 6.19 1.30 -9.56
C THR A 116 5.51 0.00 -9.98
N SER A 117 4.86 -0.71 -9.05
CA SER A 117 4.06 -1.90 -9.34
C SER A 117 2.89 -2.02 -8.38
N ALA A 118 1.88 -2.79 -8.80
CA ALA A 118 0.80 -3.24 -7.94
C ALA A 118 0.58 -4.74 -8.15
N ASP A 119 0.56 -5.50 -7.06
CA ASP A 119 0.58 -6.95 -7.07
C ASP A 119 -0.44 -7.52 -6.08
N ILE A 120 -0.92 -8.74 -6.33
CA ILE A 120 -1.81 -9.49 -5.43
C ILE A 120 -0.92 -10.42 -4.60
N ILE A 121 -1.00 -10.32 -3.28
CA ILE A 121 -0.19 -11.12 -2.36
C ILE A 121 -1.06 -11.80 -1.29
N GLY A 122 -0.63 -12.98 -0.82
CA GLY A 122 -1.31 -13.72 0.25
C GLY A 122 -1.59 -15.16 -0.13
#